data_AF-A0A227J3Y9-F1
#
_entry.id   AF-A0A227J3Y9-F1
#
_cell.length_a   1.000
_cell.length_b   1.000
_cell.length_c   1.000
_cell.angle_alpha   90.00
_cell.angle_beta   90.00
_cell.angle_gamma   90.00
#
_symmetry.space_group_name_H-M   'P 1'
#
loop_
_entity.id
_entity.type
_entity.pdbx_description
1 polymer ?
#
loop_
_entity_poly.entity_id
_entity_poly.type
_entity_poly.pdbx_seq_one_letter_code
_entity_poly.pdbx_strand_id
1 'polypeptide(L)' 'MNKFDIENLDLFYGENQALKSINLPIPVRQVTALI' A
#
# COMPACT_ATOMS: atom_id res chain seq x y z
N MET A 1 3.37 -16.64 1.49
CA MET A 1 2.74 -16.17 0.25
C MET A 1 1.86 -15.00 0.60
N ASN A 2 2.04 -13.87 -0.08
CA ASN A 2 1.22 -12.68 0.16
C ASN A 2 -0.14 -12.85 -0.50
N LYS A 3 -1.17 -12.25 0.10
CA LYS A 3 -2.52 -12.17 -0.48
C LYS A 3 -2.60 -11.02 -1.46
N PHE A 4 -1.95 -9.92 -1.13
CA PHE A 4 -1.77 -8.76 -1.99
C PHE A 4 -0.32 -8.32 -1.92
N ASP A 5 0.21 -7.93 -3.07
CA ASP A 5 1.48 -7.25 -3.19
C ASP A 5 1.17 -5.88 -3.79
N ILE A 6 1.26 -4.83 -2.98
CA ILE A 6 1.18 -3.46 -3.44
C ILE A 6 2.62 -3.00 -3.70
N GLU A 7 2.91 -2.58 -4.92
CA GLU A 7 4.25 -2.13 -5.32
C GLU A 7 4.15 -0.77 -5.99
N ASN A 8 5.09 0.12 -5.64
CA ASN A 8 5.24 1.46 -6.22
C ASN A 8 3.92 2.26 -6.26
N LEU A 9 3.10 2.16 -5.21
CA LEU A 9 1.83 2.89 -5.14
C LEU A 9 2.09 4.37 -4.87
N ASP A 10 1.74 5.19 -5.86
CA ASP A 10 1.60 6.62 -5.72
C ASP A 10 0.12 7.01 -5.75
N LEU A 11 -0.32 7.81 -4.77
CA LEU A 11 -1.68 8.35 -4.70
C LEU A 11 -1.62 9.87 -4.66
N PHE A 12 -2.33 10.51 -5.58
CA PHE A 12 -2.41 11.97 -5.67
C PHE A 12 -3.86 12.43 -5.51
N TYR A 13 -4.04 13.53 -4.78
CA TYR A 13 -5.27 14.30 -4.69
C TYR A 13 -5.02 15.67 -5.32
N GLY A 14 -5.29 15.77 -6.63
CA GLY A 14 -4.89 16.91 -7.44
C GLY A 14 -3.37 17.01 -7.53
N GLU A 15 -2.82 18.18 -7.24
CA GLU A 15 -1.37 18.41 -7.20
C GLU A 15 -0.69 17.83 -5.95
N ASN A 16 -1.46 17.48 -4.92
CA ASN A 16 -0.90 16.97 -3.66
C ASN A 16 -0.72 15.46 -3.71
N GLN A 17 0.47 14.98 -3.36
CA GLN A 17 0.74 13.56 -3.24
C GLN A 17 0.43 13.07 -1.82
N ALA A 18 -0.58 12.21 -1.69
CA ALA A 18 -1.00 11.60 -0.42
C ALA A 18 -0.20 10.35 -0.07
N LEU A 19 0.14 9.52 -1.06
CA LEU A 19 1.02 8.35 -0.88
C LEU A 19 2.11 8.39 -1.93
N LYS A 20 3.36 8.11 -1.52
CA LYS A 20 4.51 8.14 -2.41
C LYS A 20 5.31 6.85 -2.33
N SER A 21 5.40 6.14 -3.45
CA SER A 21 6.15 4.90 -3.65
C SER A 21 5.93 3.89 -2.52
N ILE A 22 4.67 3.67 -2.16
CA ILE A 22 4.32 2.72 -1.11
C ILE A 22 4.47 1.30 -1.66
N ASN A 23 5.24 0.50 -0.94
CA ASN A 23 5.40 -0.93 -1.15
C ASN A 23 4.87 -1.64 0.09
N LEU A 24 3.77 -2.38 -0.05
CA LEU A 24 3.07 -3.01 1.07
C LEU A 24 2.65 -4.44 0.72
N PRO A 25 3.42 -5.45 1.14
CA PRO A 25 2.95 -6.83 1.08
C PRO A 25 1.91 -7.08 2.19
N ILE A 26 0.75 -7.62 1.82
CA ILE A 26 -0.30 -8.03 2.75
C ILE A 26 -0.34 -9.57 2.80
N PRO A 27 0.17 -10.20 3.87
CA PRO A 27 0.25 -11.65 3.98
C PRO A 27 -1.12 -12.33 4.14
N VAL A 28 -1.24 -13.55 3.60
CA VAL A 28 -2.43 -14.38 3.77
C VAL A 28 -2.64 -14.73 5.25
N ARG A 29 -3.89 -14.66 5.74
CA ARG A 29 -4.29 -15.03 7.12
C ARG A 29 -3.61 -14.22 8.23
N GLN A 30 -3.21 -12.99 7.93
CA GLN A 30 -2.68 -12.06 8.91
C GLN A 30 -3.49 -10.78 8.90
N VAL A 31 -3.77 -10.23 10.09
CA VAL A 31 -4.41 -8.92 10.22
C VAL A 31 -3.33 -7.86 9.97
N THR A 32 -3.59 -7.00 8.99
CA THR A 32 -2.75 -5.84 8.68
C THR A 32 -3.54 -4.59 9.04
N ALA A 33 -3.01 -3.77 9.96
CA ALA A 33 -3.56 -2.47 10.29
C ALA A 33 -2.84 -1.38 9.50
N LEU A 34 -3.59 -0.37 9.06
CA LEU A 34 -3.09 0.86 8.46
C LEU A 34 -3.46 1.98 9.44
N ILE A 35 -2.47 2.71 9.96
CA ILE A 35 -2.62 3.77 10.97
C ILE A 35 -1.95 5.04 10.45
#